data_AF-A0AAW1S0L1-F1
#
_entry.id   AF-A0AAW1S0L1-F1
#
_cell.length_a   1.000
_cell.length_b   1.000
_cell.length_c   1.000
_cell.angle_alpha   90.00
_cell.angle_beta   90.00
_cell.angle_gamma   90.00
#
_symmetry.space_group_name_H-M   'P 1'
#
loop_
_entity.id
_entity.type
_entity.pdbx_description
1 polymer ?
#
loop_
_entity_poly.entity_id
_entity_poly.type
_entity_poly.pdbx_seq_one_letter_code
_entity_poly.pdbx_strand_id
1 'polypeptide(L)' 'MSKQHDGNTANKILDAPCGDLYTNSLNCLANNHFKKEKCKDAFEAYKACKKQEVATRLERRKAERAKRSLFG' A
#
# COMPACT_ATOMS: atom_id res chain seq x y z
N MET A 1 -2.24 19.68 -25.61
CA MET A 1 -1.70 19.65 -24.22
C MET A 1 -1.65 18.20 -23.77
N SER A 2 -0.50 17.81 -23.23
CA SER A 2 0.04 16.45 -23.19
C SER A 2 -0.79 15.46 -22.36
N LYS A 3 -1.14 14.32 -22.97
CA LYS A 3 -1.63 13.14 -22.28
C LYS A 3 -0.51 12.63 -21.37
N GLN A 4 -0.68 12.82 -20.06
CA GLN A 4 0.22 12.28 -19.06
C GLN A 4 0.13 10.75 -19.11
N HIS A 5 1.14 10.11 -19.71
CA HIS A 5 1.40 8.69 -19.47
C HIS A 5 1.84 8.57 -18.01
N ASP A 6 1.04 7.89 -17.19
CA ASP A 6 1.27 7.64 -15.77
C ASP A 6 2.56 6.84 -15.51
N GLY A 7 3.72 7.50 -15.54
CA GLY A 7 4.96 7.01 -14.93
C GLY A 7 4.95 7.08 -13.40
N ASN A 8 3.78 7.25 -12.78
CA ASN A 8 3.59 7.69 -11.39
C ASN A 8 3.07 6.59 -10.47
N THR A 9 2.81 5.37 -10.96
CA THR A 9 2.28 4.29 -10.13
C THR A 9 3.32 3.77 -9.15
N ALA A 10 4.60 3.71 -9.55
CA ALA A 10 5.69 3.29 -8.68
C ALA A 10 5.93 4.31 -7.55
N ASN A 11 5.99 5.61 -7.86
CA ASN A 11 6.13 6.65 -6.83
C ASN A 11 4.94 6.67 -5.87
N LYS A 12 3.70 6.54 -6.38
CA LYS A 12 2.51 6.43 -5.52
C LYS A 12 2.52 5.22 -4.59
N ILE A 13 3.19 4.13 -4.96
CA ILE A 13 3.34 2.94 -4.09
C ILE A 13 4.42 3.20 -3.03
N LEU A 14 5.51 3.90 -3.40
CA LEU A 14 6.59 4.27 -2.48
C LEU A 14 6.15 5.33 -1.45
N ASP A 15 5.32 6.29 -1.86
CA ASP A 15 4.73 7.33 -0.99
C ASP A 15 3.54 6.81 -0.14
N ALA A 16 3.06 5.59 -0.40
CA ALA A 16 2.00 4.99 0.40
C ALA A 16 2.56 4.51 1.75
N PRO A 17 1.74 4.40 2.81
CA PRO A 17 2.18 3.91 4.12
C PRO A 17 2.75 2.47 4.10
N CYS A 18 2.55 1.73 3.02
CA CYS A 18 3.12 0.40 2.80
C CYS A 18 4.33 0.39 1.84
N GLY A 19 4.81 1.56 1.41
CA GLY A 19 5.89 1.72 0.44
C GLY A 19 7.22 1.15 0.92
N ASP A 20 7.53 1.30 2.21
CA ASP A 20 8.75 0.72 2.81
C ASP A 20 8.73 -0.82 2.76
N LEU A 21 7.58 -1.43 3.04
CA LEU A 21 7.41 -2.89 2.96
C LEU A 21 7.49 -3.38 1.51
N TYR A 22 6.98 -2.60 0.57
CA TYR A 22 7.13 -2.89 -0.85
C TYR A 22 8.60 -2.85 -1.27
N THR A 23 9.33 -1.80 -0.90
CA THR A 23 10.78 -1.68 -1.14
C THR A 23 11.55 -2.83 -0.49
N ASN A 24 11.21 -3.20 0.74
CA ASN A 24 11.83 -4.33 1.43
C ASN A 24 11.60 -5.66 0.67
N SER A 25 10.38 -5.90 0.17
CA SER A 25 10.09 -7.09 -0.63
C SER A 25 10.88 -7.14 -1.95
N LEU A 26 11.10 -5.99 -2.58
CA LEU A 26 11.96 -5.87 -3.77
C LEU A 26 13.44 -6.07 -3.46
N ASN A 27 13.93 -5.51 -2.35
CA ASN A 27 15.31 -5.70 -1.89
C ASN A 27 15.57 -7.17 -1.57
N CYS A 28 14.61 -7.87 -0.96
CA CYS A 28 14.74 -9.30 -0.72
C CYS A 28 14.89 -10.07 -2.04
N LEU A 29 14.09 -9.76 -3.06
CA LEU A 29 14.21 -10.39 -4.38
C LEU A 29 15.59 -10.12 -5.00
N ALA A 30 16.06 -8.87 -4.96
CA ALA A 30 17.35 -8.49 -5.53
C ALA A 30 18.51 -9.28 -4.91
N ASN A 31 18.50 -9.45 -3.58
CA ASN A 31 19.54 -10.17 -2.84
C ASN A 31 19.45 -11.70 -2.97
N ASN A 32 18.29 -12.26 -3.33
CA ASN A 32 18.06 -13.71 -3.37
C ASN A 32 17.94 -14.26 -4.79
N HIS A 33 18.52 -13.61 -5.80
CA HIS A 33 18.38 -14.00 -7.21
C HIS A 33 16.91 -14.19 -7.63
N PHE A 34 16.03 -13.28 -7.19
CA PHE A 34 14.59 -13.30 -7.44
C PHE A 34 13.85 -14.56 -6.96
N LYS A 35 14.42 -15.28 -5.98
CA LYS A 35 13.76 -16.42 -5.32
C LYS A 35 12.63 -15.95 -4.42
N LYS A 36 11.42 -15.88 -4.99
CA LYS A 36 10.18 -15.49 -4.29
C LYS A 36 9.92 -16.29 -3.01
N GLU A 37 10.28 -17.57 -3.00
CA GLU A 37 10.09 -18.46 -1.84
C GLU A 37 10.84 -17.97 -0.60
N LYS A 38 12.03 -17.38 -0.78
CA LYS A 38 12.82 -16.82 0.33
C LYS A 38 12.29 -15.48 0.83
N CYS A 39 11.44 -14.82 0.05
CA CYS A 39 10.94 -13.47 0.31
C CYS A 39 9.45 -13.45 0.62
N LYS A 40 8.85 -14.63 0.84
CA LYS A 40 7.41 -14.80 1.03
C LYS A 40 6.91 -13.92 2.18
N ASP A 41 7.63 -13.92 3.29
CA ASP A 41 7.29 -13.14 4.50
C ASP A 41 7.27 -11.62 4.22
N ALA A 42 8.22 -11.11 3.43
CA ALA A 42 8.26 -9.70 3.05
C ALA A 42 7.04 -9.32 2.18
N PHE A 43 6.62 -10.21 1.27
CA PHE A 43 5.40 -10.00 0.48
C PHE A 43 4.13 -10.11 1.32
N GLU A 44 4.08 -11.01 2.30
CA GLU A 44 2.95 -11.14 3.21
C GLU A 44 2.82 -9.91 4.13
N ALA A 45 3.93 -9.38 4.63
CA ALA A 45 3.95 -8.13 5.38
C ALA A 45 3.38 -6.96 4.56
N TYR A 46 3.80 -6.80 3.30
CA TYR A 46 3.24 -5.78 2.41
C TYR A 46 1.73 -5.96 2.18
N LYS A 47 1.26 -7.20 1.96
CA LYS A 47 -0.18 -7.49 1.81
C LYS A 47 -0.97 -7.16 3.08
N ALA A 48 -0.44 -7.51 4.25
CA ALA A 48 -1.06 -7.22 5.53
C ALA A 48 -1.20 -5.71 5.73
N CYS A 49 -0.15 -4.94 5.43
CA CYS A 49 -0.20 -3.48 5.48
C CYS A 49 -1.28 -2.91 4.56
N LYS A 50 -1.36 -3.37 3.30
CA LYS A 50 -2.42 -2.92 2.38
C LYS A 50 -3.82 -3.21 2.91
N LYS A 51 -4.01 -4.38 3.52
CA LYS A 51 -5.30 -4.75 4.12
C LYS A 51 -5.66 -3.80 5.27
N GLN A 52 -4.68 -3.44 6.09
CA GLN A 52 -4.86 -2.47 7.18
C GLN A 52 -5.18 -1.07 6.66
N GLU A 53 -4.49 -0.59 5.62
CA GLU A 53 -4.76 0.72 5.01
C GLU A 53 -6.22 0.83 4.53
N VAL A 54 -6.71 -0.22 3.87
CA VAL A 54 -8.10 -0.30 3.42
C VAL A 54 -9.07 -0.28 4.61
N ALA A 55 -8.77 -1.04 5.67
CA ALA A 55 -9.59 -1.06 6.88
C ALA A 55 -9.63 0.32 7.56
N THR A 56 -8.49 0.97 7.77
CA THR A 56 -8.41 2.32 8.35
C THR A 56 -9.19 3.34 7.52
N ARG A 57 -9.10 3.27 6.18
CA ARG A 57 -9.87 4.13 5.28
C ARG A 57 -11.37 3.88 5.40
N LEU A 58 -11.79 2.63 5.53
CA LEU A 58 -13.20 2.26 5.72
C LEU A 58 -13.74 2.80 7.05
N GLU A 59 -13.01 2.58 8.15
CA GLU A 59 -13.42 3.05 9.47
C GLU A 59 -13.48 4.58 9.53
N ARG A 60 -12.51 5.28 8.93
CA ARG A 60 -12.58 6.73 8.79
C ARG A 60 -13.83 7.17 8.03
N ARG A 61 -14.17 6.51 6.91
CA ARG A 61 -15.40 6.84 6.15
C ARG A 61 -16.67 6.58 6.96
N LYS A 62 -16.72 5.50 7.75
CA LYS A 62 -17.85 5.21 8.64
C LYS A 62 -17.97 6.28 9.73
N ALA A 63 -16.85 6.64 10.37
CA ALA A 63 -16.82 7.67 11.39
C ALA A 63 -17.28 9.04 10.84
N GLU A 64 -16.81 9.43 9.65
CA GLU A 64 -17.23 10.67 8.99
C GLU A 64 -18.72 10.65 8.62
N ARG A 65 -19.25 9.51 8.15
CA ARG A 65 -20.70 9.34 7.92
C ARG A 65 -21.50 9.46 9.23
N ALA A 66 -21.05 8.81 10.29
CA ALA A 66 -21.71 8.85 11.60
C ALA A 66 -21.70 10.26 12.21
N LYS A 67 -20.58 10.98 12.10
CA LYS A 67 -20.51 12.40 12.48
C LYS A 67 -21.50 13.23 11.66
N ARG A 68 -21.56 13.03 10.35
CA ARG A 68 -22.49 13.78 9.49
C ARG A 68 -23.95 13.51 9.81
N SER A 69 -24.32 12.31 10.27
CA SER A 69 -25.68 12.02 10.75
C SER A 69 -25.98 12.51 12.16
N LEU A 70 -24.95 12.80 12.98
CA LEU A 70 -25.12 13.32 14.35
C LEU A 70 -25.27 14.85 14.37
N PHE A 71 -24.68 15.54 13.39
CA PHE A 71 -24.68 17.01 13.29
C PHE A 71 -25.45 17.55 12.07
N GLY A 72 -26.17 16.68 11.35
CA GLY A 72 -26.92 17.01 10.13
C GLY A 72 -28.42 16.90 10.31
#